data_AF-A0A1Q8WIX2-F1
#
_entry.id   AF-A0A1Q8WIX2-F1
#
_cell.length_a   1.000
_cell.length_b   1.000
_cell.length_c   1.000
_cell.angle_alpha   90.00
_cell.angle_beta   90.00
_cell.angle_gamma   90.00
#
_symmetry.space_group_name_H-M   'P 1'
#
loop_
_entity.id
_entity.type
_entity.pdbx_description
1 polymer ?
#
loop_
_entity_poly.entity_id
_entity_poly.type
_entity_poly.pdbx_seq_one_letter_code
_entity_poly.pdbx_strand_id
1 'polypeptide(L)'
;MFARISMVFGNRRVALSGRSAGWWAARVVLVVVVVALFWFVYTVYITLNPDSGPEGYKIRRIASTATKHLSNSPDVISAEITVASADNGGPSAYLDVRLKDNTSPDAVANLLASTRDATFGKDNSDTHINLTITLTWTLHDASVSILASGSRPPERSIIRRDLAAAGEATTIENTHIDYGQVTTLPTTLAQPGAPDSSKTFTMNGWKVTSTSNTEGQFPTTVSFEQVITAAKQAGPTGTIELSNGTLSVTGLATDENKGLTPEAAAPVVHTVADCRAAGLTTLQLN
;
A
#
# COMPACT_ATOMS: atom_id res chain seq x y z
N MET A 1 90.83 -26.79 -19.00
CA MET A 1 91.77 -27.92 -18.78
C MET A 1 91.50 -28.46 -17.38
N PHE A 2 90.37 -29.15 -17.15
CA PHE A 2 90.16 -30.61 -17.16
C PHE A 2 90.89 -31.41 -16.07
N ALA A 3 90.15 -31.86 -15.05
CA ALA A 3 90.14 -33.23 -14.48
C ALA A 3 89.01 -33.31 -13.41
N ARG A 4 87.84 -33.85 -13.75
CA ARG A 4 87.40 -35.26 -13.62
C ARG A 4 86.89 -35.62 -12.22
N ILE A 5 85.57 -35.44 -12.04
CA ILE A 5 84.77 -36.19 -11.05
C ILE A 5 84.19 -37.39 -11.80
N SER A 6 84.56 -38.60 -11.39
CA SER A 6 83.97 -39.85 -11.90
C SER A 6 82.73 -40.25 -11.09
N MET A 7 81.74 -40.72 -11.84
CA MET A 7 80.43 -41.27 -11.50
C MET A 7 80.38 -42.25 -10.31
N VAL A 8 79.22 -42.33 -9.64
CA VAL A 8 78.39 -43.55 -9.63
C VAL A 8 76.90 -43.16 -9.58
N PHE A 9 76.13 -43.75 -10.50
CA PHE A 9 74.67 -43.68 -10.62
C PHE A 9 73.97 -44.34 -9.41
N GLY A 10 73.03 -43.62 -8.82
CA GLY A 10 72.01 -44.16 -7.92
C GLY A 10 70.62 -43.76 -8.38
N ASN A 11 70.16 -44.38 -9.47
CA ASN A 11 68.79 -44.24 -9.97
C ASN A 11 67.81 -44.85 -8.97
N ARG A 12 67.34 -44.07 -7.99
CA ARG A 12 66.11 -44.39 -7.23
C ARG A 12 65.00 -43.49 -7.72
N ARG A 13 64.26 -43.98 -8.71
CA ARG A 13 62.85 -43.62 -8.86
C ARG A 13 62.17 -44.01 -7.55
N VAL A 14 61.94 -43.05 -6.67
CA VAL A 14 61.03 -43.24 -5.54
C VAL A 14 59.65 -43.27 -6.16
N ALA A 15 59.11 -44.47 -6.32
CA ALA A 15 57.69 -44.66 -6.55
C ALA A 15 56.96 -44.03 -5.35
N LEU A 16 56.37 -42.85 -5.54
CA LEU A 16 55.41 -42.31 -4.58
C LEU A 16 54.26 -43.31 -4.51
N SER A 17 54.20 -44.02 -3.39
CA SER A 17 53.22 -45.04 -3.08
C SER A 17 51.80 -44.51 -3.33
N GLY A 18 51.10 -45.05 -4.32
CA GLY A 18 49.72 -44.69 -4.70
C GLY A 18 48.65 -45.00 -3.64
N ARG A 19 49.03 -45.24 -2.38
CA ARG A 19 48.12 -45.59 -1.28
C ARG A 19 47.80 -44.40 -0.36
N SER A 20 48.65 -43.37 -0.32
CA SER A 20 48.38 -42.15 0.47
C SER A 20 47.57 -41.11 -0.30
N ALA A 21 47.82 -40.94 -1.60
CA ALA A 21 47.07 -40.00 -2.44
C ALA A 21 45.58 -40.35 -2.56
N GLY A 22 45.25 -41.65 -2.70
CA GLY A 22 43.86 -42.13 -2.74
C GLY A 22 43.11 -41.95 -1.42
N TRP A 23 43.81 -42.08 -0.29
CA TRP A 23 43.23 -41.87 1.04
C TRP A 23 42.95 -40.39 1.33
N TRP A 24 43.87 -39.51 0.94
CA TRP A 24 43.65 -38.06 1.01
C TRP A 24 42.55 -37.60 0.05
N ALA A 25 42.50 -38.14 -1.17
CA ALA A 25 41.42 -37.87 -2.11
C ALA A 25 40.06 -38.32 -1.57
N ALA A 26 39.97 -39.52 -0.98
CA ALA A 26 38.75 -40.01 -0.35
C ALA A 26 38.30 -39.13 0.83
N ARG A 27 39.24 -38.62 1.64
CA ARG A 27 38.95 -37.67 2.74
C ARG A 27 38.45 -36.32 2.24
N VAL A 28 39.08 -35.79 1.19
CA VAL A 28 38.65 -34.53 0.57
C VAL A 28 37.26 -34.69 -0.04
N VAL A 29 37.00 -35.77 -0.78
CA VAL A 29 35.68 -36.08 -1.34
C VAL A 29 34.63 -36.22 -0.23
N LEU A 30 34.95 -36.89 0.87
CA LEU A 30 34.04 -36.99 2.03
C LEU A 30 33.70 -35.62 2.62
N VAL A 31 34.70 -34.76 2.82
CA VAL A 31 34.48 -33.40 3.35
C VAL A 31 33.61 -32.58 2.39
N VAL A 32 33.87 -32.65 1.08
CA VAL A 32 33.05 -31.97 0.07
C VAL A 32 31.60 -32.48 0.09
N VAL A 33 31.39 -33.79 0.22
CA VAL A 33 30.04 -34.38 0.33
C VAL A 33 29.33 -33.92 1.60
N VAL A 34 30.03 -33.84 2.75
CA VAL A 34 29.44 -33.35 4.01
C VAL A 34 29.08 -31.87 3.91
N VAL A 35 29.94 -31.04 3.32
CA VAL A 35 29.65 -29.61 3.09
C VAL A 35 28.47 -29.46 2.13
N ALA A 36 28.40 -30.25 1.07
CA ALA A 36 27.28 -30.24 0.12
C ALA A 36 25.96 -30.69 0.76
N LEU A 37 25.98 -31.72 1.61
CA LEU A 37 24.82 -32.17 2.36
C LEU A 37 24.38 -31.14 3.39
N PHE A 38 25.31 -30.52 4.11
CA PHE A 38 24.99 -29.46 5.06
C PHE A 38 24.41 -28.24 4.35
N TRP A 39 24.98 -27.86 3.21
CA TRP A 39 24.44 -26.82 2.33
C TRP A 39 23.04 -27.17 1.82
N PHE A 40 22.82 -28.40 1.37
CA PHE A 40 21.52 -28.86 0.89
C PHE A 40 20.46 -28.89 1.99
N VAL A 41 20.78 -29.45 3.16
CA VAL A 41 19.90 -29.47 4.33
C VAL A 41 19.61 -28.04 4.80
N TYR A 42 20.61 -27.17 4.82
CA TYR A 42 20.43 -25.75 5.12
C TYR A 42 19.52 -25.06 4.10
N THR A 43 19.70 -25.33 2.80
CA THR A 43 18.86 -24.77 1.73
C THR A 43 17.42 -25.26 1.82
N VAL A 44 17.21 -26.54 2.13
CA VAL A 44 15.88 -27.12 2.37
C VAL A 44 15.27 -26.53 3.64
N TYR A 45 16.05 -26.36 4.71
CA TYR A 45 15.60 -25.78 5.97
C TYR A 45 15.17 -24.31 5.82
N ILE A 46 15.93 -23.47 5.11
CA ILE A 46 15.54 -22.08 4.84
C ILE A 46 14.37 -22.00 3.85
N THR A 47 14.21 -22.97 2.93
CA THR A 47 13.03 -23.04 2.06
C THR A 47 11.78 -23.44 2.83
N LEU A 48 11.90 -24.31 3.85
CA LEU A 48 10.78 -24.76 4.69
C LEU A 48 10.49 -23.83 5.88
N ASN A 49 11.49 -23.08 6.35
CA ASN A 49 11.41 -22.10 7.44
C ASN A 49 12.08 -20.79 7.01
N PRO A 50 11.52 -20.05 6.03
CA PRO A 50 12.11 -18.82 5.49
C PRO A 50 12.35 -17.74 6.55
N ASP A 51 11.53 -17.69 7.60
CA ASP A 51 11.72 -16.84 8.79
C ASP A 51 13.01 -17.10 9.56
N SER A 52 13.55 -18.32 9.53
CA SER A 52 14.81 -18.68 10.18
C SER A 52 16.04 -18.42 9.28
N GLY A 53 15.80 -18.00 8.04
CA GLY A 53 16.83 -17.64 7.08
C GLY A 53 17.34 -16.20 7.25
N PRO A 54 18.40 -15.82 6.49
CA PRO A 54 18.97 -14.47 6.52
C PRO A 54 17.96 -13.37 6.15
N GLU A 55 16.93 -13.68 5.36
CA GLU A 55 15.86 -12.73 5.00
C GLU A 55 14.92 -12.45 6.17
N GLY A 56 14.52 -13.48 6.94
CA GLY A 56 13.74 -13.33 8.17
C GLY A 56 14.45 -12.46 9.23
N TYR A 57 15.78 -12.61 9.36
CA TYR A 57 16.57 -11.73 10.23
C TYR A 57 16.63 -10.29 9.72
N LYS A 58 16.75 -10.10 8.40
CA LYS A 58 16.81 -8.77 7.77
C LYS A 58 15.49 -8.02 7.92
N ILE A 59 14.34 -8.67 7.66
CA ILE A 59 13.02 -8.03 7.77
C ILE A 59 12.70 -7.66 9.23
N ARG A 60 13.02 -8.52 10.20
CA ARG A 60 12.80 -8.23 11.62
C ARG A 60 13.69 -7.08 12.12
N ARG A 61 14.92 -6.98 11.62
CA ARG A 61 15.81 -5.83 11.90
C ARG A 61 15.21 -4.54 11.33
N ILE A 62 14.75 -4.56 10.08
CA ILE A 62 14.12 -3.42 9.41
C ILE A 62 12.87 -2.95 10.17
N ALA A 63 11.95 -3.88 10.47
CA ALA A 63 10.75 -3.58 11.24
C ALA A 63 11.08 -3.01 12.63
N SER A 64 12.08 -3.58 13.32
CA SER A 64 12.53 -3.10 14.63
C SER A 64 13.17 -1.71 14.56
N THR A 65 14.02 -1.45 13.56
CA THR A 65 14.63 -0.13 13.35
C THR A 65 13.58 0.91 13.04
N ALA A 66 12.63 0.61 12.14
CA ALA A 66 11.53 1.50 11.79
C ALA A 66 10.67 1.82 13.03
N THR A 67 10.24 0.78 13.76
CA THR A 67 9.41 0.93 14.97
C THR A 67 10.12 1.74 16.04
N LYS A 68 11.42 1.48 16.27
CA LYS A 68 12.22 2.24 17.23
C LYS A 68 12.38 3.70 16.80
N HIS A 69 12.57 3.96 15.51
CA HIS A 69 12.66 5.32 14.99
C HIS A 69 11.32 6.06 15.14
N LEU A 70 10.22 5.43 14.76
CA LEU A 70 8.86 5.97 14.89
C LEU A 70 8.51 6.25 16.35
N SER A 71 8.75 5.31 17.26
CA SER A 71 8.45 5.45 18.69
C SER A 71 9.22 6.59 19.37
N ASN A 72 10.39 6.96 18.83
CA ASN A 72 11.19 8.08 19.34
C ASN A 72 10.75 9.43 18.77
N SER A 73 9.84 9.46 17.80
CA SER A 73 9.32 10.71 17.23
C SER A 73 8.40 11.42 18.22
N PRO A 74 8.52 12.76 18.37
CA PRO A 74 7.62 13.51 19.24
C PRO A 74 6.17 13.49 18.76
N ASP A 75 5.89 13.14 17.51
CA ASP A 75 4.54 13.12 16.94
C ASP A 75 3.86 11.75 17.03
N VAL A 76 4.54 10.73 17.56
CA VAL A 76 4.03 9.35 17.66
C VAL A 76 3.62 9.06 19.10
N ILE A 77 2.43 8.48 19.27
CA ILE A 77 1.93 7.97 20.57
C ILE A 77 2.37 6.52 20.76
N SER A 78 2.18 5.70 19.73
CA SER A 78 2.57 4.29 19.73
C SER A 78 2.97 3.83 18.33
N ALA A 79 3.92 2.91 18.26
CA ALA A 79 4.27 2.21 17.04
C ALA A 79 4.48 0.74 17.38
N GLU A 80 3.79 -0.15 16.68
CA GLU A 80 3.80 -1.58 16.93
C GLU A 80 4.06 -2.34 15.64
N ILE A 81 4.79 -3.46 15.77
CA ILE A 81 5.00 -4.39 14.66
C ILE A 81 3.86 -5.40 14.70
N THR A 82 2.97 -5.34 13.73
CA THR A 82 1.85 -6.27 13.59
C THR A 82 2.33 -7.61 13.04
N VAL A 83 3.15 -7.55 11.99
CA VAL A 83 3.73 -8.73 11.32
C VAL A 83 5.13 -8.37 10.85
N ALA A 84 6.07 -9.29 10.98
CA ALA A 84 7.39 -9.19 10.35
C ALA A 84 7.88 -10.61 10.06
N SER A 85 7.70 -11.05 8.82
CA SER A 85 8.03 -12.42 8.39
C SER A 85 8.56 -12.46 6.96
N ALA A 86 9.42 -13.43 6.72
CA ALA A 86 9.78 -13.89 5.38
C ALA A 86 9.02 -15.20 5.15
N ASP A 87 7.99 -15.16 4.32
CA ASP A 87 7.24 -16.34 3.87
C ASP A 87 7.47 -16.59 2.37
N ASN A 88 6.78 -17.57 1.80
CA ASN A 88 6.88 -17.88 0.36
C ASN A 88 6.38 -16.73 -0.55
N GLY A 89 5.71 -15.71 -0.01
CA GLY A 89 5.33 -14.47 -0.70
C GLY A 89 6.39 -13.37 -0.65
N GLY A 90 7.49 -13.58 0.08
CA GLY A 90 8.62 -12.66 0.23
C GLY A 90 8.65 -11.94 1.58
N PRO A 91 9.75 -11.25 1.92
CA PRO A 91 9.91 -10.58 3.20
C PRO A 91 8.98 -9.36 3.32
N SER A 92 8.03 -9.43 4.25
CA SER A 92 7.05 -8.38 4.51
C SER A 92 6.99 -8.00 5.99
N ALA A 93 6.80 -6.71 6.24
CA ALA A 93 6.58 -6.17 7.57
C ALA A 93 5.44 -5.16 7.56
N TYR A 94 4.58 -5.26 8.56
CA TYR A 94 3.42 -4.41 8.76
C TYR A 94 3.55 -3.74 10.12
N LEU A 95 3.51 -2.41 10.12
CA LEU A 95 3.56 -1.58 11.31
C LEU A 95 2.25 -0.83 11.43
N ASP A 96 1.72 -0.77 12.64
CA ASP A 96 0.63 0.11 13.02
C ASP A 96 1.19 1.26 13.86
N VAL A 97 0.89 2.49 13.47
CA VAL A 97 1.46 3.71 14.06
C VAL A 97 0.34 4.66 14.40
N ARG A 98 0.21 4.96 15.69
CA ARG A 98 -0.72 5.97 16.18
C ARG A 98 0.00 7.29 16.37
N LEU A 99 -0.42 8.32 15.65
CA LEU A 99 0.14 9.66 15.81
C LEU A 99 -0.65 10.46 16.85
N LYS A 100 -0.07 11.58 17.26
CA LYS A 100 -0.78 12.58 18.06
C LYS A 100 -1.92 13.19 17.25
N ASP A 101 -2.98 13.56 17.96
CA ASP A 101 -4.05 14.32 17.34
C ASP A 101 -3.50 15.65 16.82
N ASN A 102 -4.00 16.05 15.66
CA ASN A 102 -3.60 17.24 14.92
C ASN A 102 -2.13 17.25 14.45
N THR A 103 -1.48 16.08 14.31
CA THR A 103 -0.21 15.98 13.58
C THR A 103 -0.41 16.45 12.14
N SER A 104 0.42 17.40 11.70
CA SER A 104 0.25 18.06 10.41
C SER A 104 0.64 17.17 9.22
N PRO A 105 0.06 17.38 8.03
CA PRO A 105 0.44 16.69 6.79
C PRO A 105 1.96 16.64 6.54
N ASP A 106 2.64 17.77 6.79
CA ASP A 106 4.07 17.89 6.58
C ASP A 106 4.89 17.15 7.65
N ALA A 107 4.40 17.11 8.90
CA ALA A 107 5.01 16.29 9.95
C ALA A 107 4.91 14.81 9.61
N VAL A 108 3.75 14.34 9.15
CA VAL A 108 3.55 12.94 8.69
C VAL A 108 4.52 12.61 7.55
N ALA A 109 4.61 13.47 6.53
CA ALA A 109 5.51 13.25 5.41
C ALA A 109 6.99 13.23 5.82
N ASN A 110 7.40 14.13 6.72
CA ASN A 110 8.77 14.17 7.27
C ASN A 110 9.07 12.92 8.12
N LEU A 111 8.10 12.47 8.92
CA LEU A 111 8.22 11.27 9.74
C LEU A 111 8.41 10.03 8.88
N LEU A 112 7.63 9.89 7.81
CA LEU A 112 7.75 8.77 6.87
C LEU A 112 9.08 8.81 6.09
N ALA A 113 9.50 9.98 5.63
CA ALA A 113 10.79 10.15 4.98
C ALA A 113 11.97 9.83 5.91
N SER A 114 11.97 10.34 7.14
CA SER A 114 13.02 10.06 8.13
C SER A 114 13.04 8.60 8.56
N THR A 115 11.87 7.97 8.70
CA THR A 115 11.77 6.53 9.01
C THR A 115 12.34 5.67 7.87
N ARG A 116 12.06 6.04 6.61
CA ARG A 116 12.70 5.41 5.44
C ARG A 116 14.21 5.54 5.51
N ASP A 117 14.74 6.75 5.70
CA ASP A 117 16.18 7.02 5.74
C ASP A 117 16.88 6.25 6.87
N ALA A 118 16.27 6.17 8.04
CA ALA A 118 16.79 5.44 9.18
C ALA A 118 16.79 3.92 8.96
N THR A 119 15.83 3.41 8.19
CA THR A 119 15.61 1.97 8.02
C THR A 119 16.36 1.40 6.82
N PHE A 120 16.36 2.11 5.70
CA PHE A 120 16.95 1.66 4.44
C PHE A 120 18.23 2.41 4.07
N GLY A 121 18.51 3.56 4.69
CA GLY A 121 19.60 4.46 4.29
C GLY A 121 19.18 5.38 3.13
N LYS A 122 19.94 6.47 2.93
CA LYS A 122 19.61 7.53 1.95
C LYS A 122 19.60 7.03 0.49
N ASP A 123 20.47 6.06 0.17
CA ASP A 123 20.72 5.61 -1.21
C ASP A 123 20.32 4.16 -1.48
N ASN A 124 19.90 3.41 -0.45
CA ASN A 124 19.61 1.99 -0.58
C ASN A 124 18.10 1.78 -0.74
N SER A 125 17.65 1.61 -1.99
CA SER A 125 16.34 1.05 -2.27
C SER A 125 16.46 -0.47 -2.25
N ASP A 126 16.50 -1.07 -1.06
CA ASP A 126 16.37 -2.53 -0.93
C ASP A 126 14.91 -2.90 -1.24
N THR A 127 14.54 -2.82 -2.54
CA THR A 127 13.18 -2.94 -3.07
C THR A 127 12.59 -4.33 -2.90
N HIS A 128 13.42 -5.30 -2.53
CA HIS A 128 13.01 -6.68 -2.28
C HIS A 128 12.29 -6.85 -0.94
N ILE A 129 12.23 -5.80 -0.12
CA ILE A 129 11.61 -5.81 1.21
C ILE A 129 10.39 -4.90 1.22
N ASN A 130 9.23 -5.48 1.53
CA ASN A 130 7.96 -4.78 1.63
C ASN A 130 7.69 -4.34 3.06
N LEU A 131 8.02 -3.09 3.37
CA LEU A 131 7.60 -2.46 4.63
C LEU A 131 6.32 -1.65 4.38
N THR A 132 5.27 -1.97 5.11
CA THR A 132 3.98 -1.29 5.09
C THR A 132 3.73 -0.65 6.45
N ILE A 133 3.41 0.63 6.47
CA ILE A 133 3.18 1.44 7.66
C ILE A 133 1.77 2.01 7.55
N THR A 134 0.89 1.59 8.46
CA THR A 134 -0.43 2.18 8.62
C THR A 134 -0.32 3.27 9.68
N LEU A 135 -0.71 4.50 9.32
CA LEU A 135 -0.69 5.64 10.22
C LEU A 135 -2.11 6.06 10.55
N THR A 136 -2.43 6.15 11.83
CA THR A 136 -3.76 6.51 12.32
C THR A 136 -3.71 7.68 13.29
N TRP A 137 -4.56 8.68 13.10
CA TRP A 137 -4.68 9.83 14.00
C TRP A 137 -5.95 10.64 13.75
N THR A 138 -6.26 11.58 14.64
CA THR A 138 -7.35 12.55 14.43
C THR A 138 -6.78 13.86 13.91
N LEU A 139 -7.30 14.40 12.81
CA LEU A 139 -6.93 15.73 12.30
C LEU A 139 -8.18 16.60 12.19
N HIS A 140 -8.24 17.72 12.92
CA HIS A 140 -9.41 18.61 12.94
C HIS A 140 -10.74 17.86 13.16
N ASP A 141 -10.76 16.95 14.14
CA ASP A 141 -11.89 16.08 14.48
C ASP A 141 -12.24 14.97 13.45
N ALA A 142 -11.56 14.92 12.30
CA ALA A 142 -11.67 13.82 11.34
C ALA A 142 -10.72 12.67 11.69
N SER A 143 -11.22 11.43 11.62
CA SER A 143 -10.38 10.23 11.75
C SER A 143 -9.60 9.99 10.48
N VAL A 144 -8.27 9.93 10.55
CA VAL A 144 -7.38 9.75 9.41
C VAL A 144 -6.63 8.43 9.52
N SER A 145 -6.63 7.66 8.44
CA SER A 145 -5.82 6.46 8.26
C SER A 145 -5.12 6.50 6.90
N ILE A 146 -3.78 6.43 6.89
CA ILE A 146 -2.99 6.41 5.65
C ILE A 146 -2.17 5.13 5.61
N LEU A 147 -2.19 4.47 4.46
CA LEU A 147 -1.31 3.35 4.16
C LEU A 147 -0.07 3.85 3.41
N ALA A 148 1.10 3.71 4.02
CA ALA A 148 2.36 4.13 3.45
C ALA A 148 3.29 2.94 3.23
N SER A 149 4.00 2.92 2.10
CA SER A 149 5.15 2.03 1.96
C SER A 149 6.34 2.66 2.67
N GLY A 150 6.93 1.95 3.62
CA GLY A 150 8.18 2.36 4.26
C GLY A 150 9.37 2.35 3.29
N SER A 151 9.28 1.56 2.22
CA SER A 151 10.28 1.53 1.14
C SER A 151 10.13 2.74 0.22
N ARG A 152 8.92 3.26 0.02
CA ARG A 152 8.65 4.49 -0.74
C ARG A 152 7.48 5.24 -0.11
N PRO A 153 7.74 6.26 0.74
CA PRO A 153 6.67 6.96 1.42
C PRO A 153 5.75 7.66 0.42
N PRO A 154 4.45 7.80 0.72
CA PRO A 154 3.50 8.53 -0.10
C PRO A 154 3.98 9.96 -0.35
N GLU A 155 3.68 10.48 -1.54
CA GLU A 155 4.08 11.83 -1.90
C GLU A 155 3.38 12.87 -1.02
N ARG A 156 4.10 13.93 -0.66
CA ARG A 156 3.53 15.08 0.08
C ARG A 156 2.29 15.65 -0.59
N SER A 157 2.26 15.62 -1.92
CA SER A 157 1.13 16.09 -2.74
C SER A 157 -0.14 15.28 -2.48
N ILE A 158 -0.04 13.97 -2.21
CA ILE A 158 -1.17 13.09 -1.90
C ILE A 158 -1.68 13.40 -0.49
N ILE A 159 -0.76 13.38 0.49
CA ILE A 159 -1.09 13.66 1.90
C ILE A 159 -1.75 15.04 2.05
N ARG A 160 -1.25 16.07 1.37
CA ARG A 160 -1.85 17.41 1.43
C ARG A 160 -3.22 17.48 0.76
N ARG A 161 -3.43 16.76 -0.35
CA ARG A 161 -4.72 16.76 -1.07
C ARG A 161 -5.81 16.14 -0.23
N ASP A 162 -5.57 14.97 0.34
CA ASP A 162 -6.62 14.25 1.08
C ASP A 162 -6.94 14.95 2.41
N LEU A 163 -5.91 15.50 3.08
CA LEU A 163 -6.08 16.23 4.34
C LEU A 163 -6.70 17.62 4.19
N ALA A 164 -6.90 18.13 2.96
CA ALA A 164 -7.66 19.35 2.73
C ALA A 164 -9.13 19.21 3.20
N ALA A 165 -9.66 17.98 3.24
CA ALA A 165 -11.02 17.69 3.69
C ALA A 165 -11.18 17.53 5.21
N ALA A 166 -10.09 17.52 5.98
CA ALA A 166 -10.11 17.14 7.39
C ALA A 166 -11.02 18.02 8.29
N GLY A 167 -11.39 19.23 7.87
CA GLY A 167 -12.34 20.08 8.62
C GLY A 167 -13.82 19.85 8.31
N GLU A 168 -14.15 19.07 7.28
CA GLU A 168 -15.52 18.76 6.86
C GLU A 168 -15.80 17.25 6.89
N ALA A 169 -14.75 16.43 6.82
CA ALA A 169 -14.84 14.99 6.78
C ALA A 169 -15.05 14.40 8.17
N THR A 170 -15.75 13.27 8.24
CA THR A 170 -15.76 12.41 9.44
C THR A 170 -14.57 11.45 9.41
N THR A 171 -14.26 10.92 8.21
CA THR A 171 -13.20 9.93 8.03
C THR A 171 -12.43 10.15 6.73
N ILE A 172 -11.11 9.96 6.78
CA ILE A 172 -10.20 9.93 5.63
C ILE A 172 -9.41 8.63 5.71
N GLU A 173 -9.67 7.71 4.79
CA GLU A 173 -9.01 6.40 4.72
C GLU A 173 -8.33 6.25 3.37
N ASN A 174 -6.99 6.24 3.38
CA ASN A 174 -6.17 6.20 2.18
C ASN A 174 -6.53 7.34 1.21
N THR A 175 -7.25 7.06 0.13
CA THR A 175 -7.74 8.01 -0.88
C THR A 175 -9.27 8.14 -0.88
N HIS A 176 -9.92 7.62 0.16
CA HIS A 176 -11.36 7.71 0.37
C HIS A 176 -11.66 8.74 1.46
N ILE A 177 -12.56 9.67 1.17
CA ILE A 177 -12.98 10.71 2.10
C ILE A 177 -14.49 10.57 2.32
N ASP A 178 -14.89 10.36 3.57
CA ASP A 178 -16.29 10.30 3.97
C ASP A 178 -16.65 11.51 4.84
N TYR A 179 -17.62 12.30 4.37
CA TYR A 179 -18.17 13.46 5.08
C TYR A 179 -19.33 13.07 6.01
N GLY A 180 -19.79 11.82 5.98
CA GLY A 180 -20.88 11.35 6.82
C GLY A 180 -22.22 12.01 6.44
N GLN A 181 -23.06 12.32 7.43
CA GLN A 181 -24.34 12.99 7.21
C GLN A 181 -24.13 14.50 7.07
N VAL A 182 -24.54 15.07 5.94
CA VAL A 182 -24.38 16.48 5.63
C VAL A 182 -25.72 17.15 5.30
N THR A 183 -25.86 18.41 5.71
CA THR A 183 -27.02 19.25 5.35
C THR A 183 -26.75 20.18 4.17
N THR A 184 -25.47 20.38 3.82
CA THR A 184 -24.98 21.19 2.71
C THR A 184 -23.86 20.45 1.99
N LEU A 185 -23.64 20.71 0.71
CA LEU A 185 -22.55 20.06 -0.02
C LEU A 185 -21.19 20.41 0.61
N PRO A 186 -20.28 19.43 0.81
CA PRO A 186 -18.94 19.71 1.31
C PRO A 186 -18.21 20.69 0.39
N THR A 187 -17.59 21.74 0.94
CA THR A 187 -16.89 22.74 0.11
C THR A 187 -15.69 22.16 -0.61
N THR A 188 -15.12 21.09 -0.05
CA THR A 188 -14.01 20.36 -0.61
C THR A 188 -14.41 19.34 -1.69
N LEU A 189 -15.70 19.17 -2.00
CA LEU A 189 -16.18 18.17 -2.97
C LEU A 189 -15.55 18.33 -4.36
N ALA A 190 -15.47 19.57 -4.86
CA ALA A 190 -14.90 19.91 -6.17
C ALA A 190 -13.36 20.01 -6.17
N GLN A 191 -12.71 19.94 -4.99
CA GLN A 191 -11.27 20.01 -4.92
C GLN A 191 -10.63 18.75 -5.51
N PRO A 192 -9.50 18.86 -6.24
CA PRO A 192 -8.77 17.71 -6.72
C PRO A 192 -8.31 16.80 -5.56
N GLY A 193 -8.39 15.48 -5.76
CA GLY A 193 -7.89 14.46 -4.84
C GLY A 193 -6.78 13.62 -5.47
N ALA A 194 -6.46 12.48 -4.87
CA ALA A 194 -5.60 11.47 -5.49
C ALA A 194 -6.25 10.87 -6.77
N PRO A 195 -5.48 10.35 -7.74
CA PRO A 195 -6.04 9.58 -8.85
C PRO A 195 -6.95 8.46 -8.34
N ASP A 196 -8.09 8.26 -9.00
CA ASP A 196 -9.07 7.22 -8.64
C ASP A 196 -9.53 7.27 -7.17
N SER A 197 -9.44 8.46 -6.54
CA SER A 197 -9.96 8.73 -5.21
C SER A 197 -11.48 8.85 -5.22
N SER A 198 -12.10 8.70 -4.05
CA SER A 198 -13.55 8.83 -3.91
C SER A 198 -13.93 9.69 -2.71
N LYS A 199 -15.04 10.39 -2.87
CA LYS A 199 -15.65 11.26 -1.88
C LYS A 199 -17.08 10.82 -1.67
N THR A 200 -17.46 10.59 -0.42
CA THR A 200 -18.78 10.09 -0.07
C THR A 200 -19.42 10.96 0.99
N PHE A 201 -20.71 11.21 0.83
CA PHE A 201 -21.52 11.89 1.84
C PHE A 201 -22.95 11.36 1.76
N THR A 202 -23.70 11.50 2.84
CA THR A 202 -25.13 11.23 2.87
C THR A 202 -25.88 12.52 3.08
N MET A 203 -26.80 12.83 2.18
CA MET A 203 -27.62 14.03 2.25
C MET A 203 -29.09 13.65 2.04
N ASN A 204 -29.96 14.08 2.95
CA ASN A 204 -31.40 13.81 2.87
C ASN A 204 -31.77 12.32 2.69
N GLY A 205 -30.98 11.40 3.27
CA GLY A 205 -31.17 9.95 3.17
C GLY A 205 -30.59 9.31 1.90
N TRP A 206 -29.93 10.08 1.04
CA TRP A 206 -29.28 9.60 -0.17
C TRP A 206 -27.76 9.55 0.00
N LYS A 207 -27.17 8.38 -0.24
CA LYS A 207 -25.71 8.22 -0.22
C LYS A 207 -25.15 8.62 -1.59
N VAL A 208 -24.31 9.64 -1.61
CA VAL A 208 -23.64 10.13 -2.81
C VAL A 208 -22.18 9.72 -2.77
N THR A 209 -21.69 9.10 -3.84
CA THR A 209 -20.29 8.81 -4.06
C THR A 209 -19.84 9.47 -5.36
N SER A 210 -18.82 10.31 -5.28
CA SER A 210 -18.15 10.88 -6.44
C SER A 210 -16.73 10.33 -6.52
N THR A 211 -16.30 9.90 -7.70
CA THR A 211 -14.98 9.34 -7.95
C THR A 211 -14.23 10.24 -8.90
N SER A 212 -12.96 10.52 -8.57
CA SER A 212 -12.09 11.31 -9.42
C SER A 212 -11.58 10.50 -10.61
N ASN A 213 -11.22 11.16 -11.70
CA ASN A 213 -10.53 10.52 -12.83
C ASN A 213 -9.05 10.18 -12.51
N THR A 214 -8.32 9.70 -13.52
CA THR A 214 -6.89 9.37 -13.43
C THR A 214 -5.99 10.56 -13.13
N GLU A 215 -6.49 11.79 -13.27
CA GLU A 215 -5.79 13.03 -12.91
C GLU A 215 -6.17 13.53 -11.51
N GLY A 216 -7.08 12.85 -10.81
CA GLY A 216 -7.60 13.26 -9.50
C GLY A 216 -8.65 14.36 -9.56
N GLN A 217 -9.22 14.64 -10.73
CA GLN A 217 -10.29 15.64 -10.88
C GLN A 217 -11.67 15.01 -10.62
N PHE A 218 -12.43 15.64 -9.74
CA PHE A 218 -13.82 15.27 -9.47
C PHE A 218 -14.76 16.00 -10.44
N PRO A 219 -15.88 15.38 -10.86
CA PRO A 219 -16.89 16.07 -11.66
C PRO A 219 -17.54 17.21 -10.86
N THR A 220 -17.56 18.41 -11.44
CA THR A 220 -18.06 19.64 -10.77
C THR A 220 -19.39 20.15 -11.32
N THR A 221 -19.94 19.43 -12.28
CA THR A 221 -21.02 19.89 -13.18
C THR A 221 -22.37 19.28 -12.84
N VAL A 222 -22.41 18.29 -11.93
CA VAL A 222 -23.64 17.65 -11.46
C VAL A 222 -24.15 18.38 -10.21
N SER A 223 -25.37 18.86 -10.28
CA SER A 223 -26.08 19.41 -9.13
C SER A 223 -26.68 18.28 -8.30
N PHE A 224 -25.89 17.72 -7.38
CA PHE A 224 -26.33 16.61 -6.53
C PHE A 224 -27.61 16.93 -5.75
N GLU A 225 -27.78 18.18 -5.29
CA GLU A 225 -29.01 18.60 -4.60
C GLU A 225 -30.25 18.48 -5.49
N GLN A 226 -30.15 18.87 -6.77
CA GLN A 226 -31.25 18.72 -7.73
C GLN A 226 -31.51 17.25 -8.05
N VAL A 227 -30.46 16.45 -8.27
CA VAL A 227 -30.59 15.01 -8.53
C VAL A 227 -31.26 14.30 -7.35
N ILE A 228 -30.82 14.58 -6.11
CA ILE A 228 -31.44 14.04 -4.89
C ILE A 228 -32.91 14.48 -4.79
N THR A 229 -33.21 15.75 -5.05
CA THR A 229 -34.58 16.27 -4.99
C THR A 229 -35.50 15.59 -5.99
N ALA A 230 -35.03 15.37 -7.23
CA ALA A 230 -35.76 14.63 -8.25
C ALA A 230 -35.92 13.16 -7.87
N ALA A 231 -34.84 12.51 -7.43
CA ALA A 231 -34.85 11.10 -7.04
C ALA A 231 -35.79 10.83 -5.84
N LYS A 232 -35.92 11.80 -4.92
CA LYS A 232 -36.87 11.73 -3.80
C LYS A 232 -38.34 11.66 -4.21
N GLN A 233 -38.70 12.12 -5.41
CA GLN A 233 -40.06 11.96 -5.93
C GLN A 233 -40.39 10.50 -6.23
N ALA A 234 -39.37 9.69 -6.47
CA ALA A 234 -39.48 8.30 -6.83
C ALA A 234 -39.30 7.36 -5.63
N GLY A 235 -38.46 7.73 -4.64
CA GLY A 235 -38.27 6.96 -3.40
C GLY A 235 -37.63 7.75 -2.25
N PRO A 236 -37.80 7.32 -0.98
CA PRO A 236 -37.33 8.09 0.19
C PRO A 236 -35.80 8.05 0.39
N THR A 237 -35.11 7.03 -0.12
CA THR A 237 -33.67 6.79 0.07
C THR A 237 -33.08 6.05 -1.13
N GLY A 238 -31.79 6.24 -1.40
CA GLY A 238 -31.10 5.53 -2.47
C GLY A 238 -29.62 5.90 -2.57
N THR A 239 -28.98 5.52 -3.66
CA THR A 239 -27.57 5.87 -3.93
C THR A 239 -27.43 6.65 -5.22
N ILE A 240 -26.46 7.58 -5.23
CA ILE A 240 -26.01 8.29 -6.42
C ILE A 240 -24.51 8.06 -6.54
N GLU A 241 -24.08 7.49 -7.65
CA GLU A 241 -22.66 7.27 -7.92
C GLU A 241 -22.27 8.02 -9.18
N LEU A 242 -21.19 8.77 -9.10
CA LEU A 242 -20.66 9.56 -10.19
C LEU A 242 -19.20 9.19 -10.44
N SER A 243 -18.95 8.45 -11.51
CA SER A 243 -17.62 7.91 -11.83
C SER A 243 -17.43 7.79 -13.34
N ASN A 244 -16.27 8.20 -13.86
CA ASN A 244 -15.84 8.00 -15.25
C ASN A 244 -16.90 8.36 -16.31
N GLY A 245 -17.55 9.52 -16.16
CA GLY A 245 -18.58 9.96 -17.11
C GLY A 245 -19.89 9.16 -17.02
N THR A 246 -20.06 8.34 -15.99
CA THR A 246 -21.32 7.64 -15.70
C THR A 246 -21.94 8.19 -14.42
N LEU A 247 -23.21 8.58 -14.51
CA LEU A 247 -24.05 8.87 -13.35
C LEU A 247 -24.99 7.68 -13.16
N SER A 248 -24.91 7.02 -12.02
CA SER A 248 -25.81 5.94 -11.62
C SER A 248 -26.68 6.42 -10.47
N VAL A 249 -28.00 6.29 -10.60
CA VAL A 249 -28.96 6.59 -9.55
C VAL A 249 -29.72 5.31 -9.26
N THR A 250 -29.63 4.83 -8.02
CA THR A 250 -30.30 3.60 -7.58
C THR A 250 -31.29 3.87 -6.46
N GLY A 251 -32.33 3.05 -6.38
CA GLY A 251 -33.37 3.20 -5.34
C GLY A 251 -34.48 4.16 -5.74
N LEU A 252 -34.67 4.34 -7.06
CA LEU A 252 -35.76 5.17 -7.60
C LEU A 252 -37.12 4.46 -7.56
N ALA A 253 -37.16 3.15 -7.31
CA ALA A 253 -38.41 2.40 -7.13
C ALA A 253 -38.53 1.88 -5.70
N THR A 254 -39.71 2.02 -5.09
CA THR A 254 -40.00 1.47 -3.76
C THR A 254 -40.45 0.01 -3.78
N ASP A 255 -40.74 -0.53 -4.97
CA ASP A 255 -41.23 -1.89 -5.18
C ASP A 255 -40.33 -2.58 -6.21
N GLU A 256 -39.53 -3.55 -5.75
CA GLU A 256 -38.56 -4.30 -6.55
C GLU A 256 -39.18 -5.04 -7.75
N ASN A 257 -40.50 -5.25 -7.74
CA ASN A 257 -41.23 -5.90 -8.84
C ASN A 257 -41.87 -4.90 -9.82
N LYS A 258 -41.77 -3.60 -9.54
CA LYS A 258 -42.24 -2.53 -10.41
C LYS A 258 -41.03 -1.77 -10.90
N GLY A 259 -40.64 -2.03 -12.15
CA GLY A 259 -39.60 -1.27 -12.82
C GLY A 259 -39.89 0.24 -12.79
N LEU A 260 -38.85 1.04 -13.03
CA LEU A 260 -38.93 2.49 -12.99
C LEU A 260 -39.90 3.03 -14.05
N THR A 261 -40.97 3.73 -13.63
CA THR A 261 -41.93 4.31 -14.58
C THR A 261 -41.33 5.54 -15.27
N PRO A 262 -41.73 5.85 -16.52
CA PRO A 262 -41.29 7.07 -17.21
C PRO A 262 -41.55 8.33 -16.39
N GLU A 263 -42.66 8.39 -15.65
CA GLU A 263 -43.03 9.52 -14.81
C GLU A 263 -42.10 9.71 -13.62
N ALA A 264 -41.57 8.62 -13.05
CA ALA A 264 -40.60 8.64 -11.97
C ALA A 264 -39.17 8.93 -12.47
N ALA A 265 -38.83 8.47 -13.69
CA ALA A 265 -37.53 8.71 -14.31
C ALA A 265 -37.40 10.12 -14.91
N ALA A 266 -38.48 10.68 -15.46
CA ALA A 266 -38.45 11.94 -16.20
C ALA A 266 -37.85 13.11 -15.41
N PRO A 267 -38.17 13.35 -14.12
CA PRO A 267 -37.55 14.40 -13.34
C PRO A 267 -36.03 14.25 -13.26
N VAL A 268 -35.54 13.04 -13.00
CA VAL A 268 -34.10 12.76 -12.91
C VAL A 268 -33.43 12.99 -14.27
N VAL A 269 -33.99 12.45 -15.35
CA VAL A 269 -33.47 12.65 -16.72
C VAL A 269 -33.42 14.13 -17.10
N HIS A 270 -34.45 14.91 -16.75
CA HIS A 270 -34.49 16.35 -17.01
C HIS A 270 -33.47 17.13 -16.19
N THR A 271 -33.26 16.80 -14.90
CA THR A 271 -32.21 17.45 -14.09
C THR A 271 -30.80 17.17 -14.60
N VAL A 272 -30.63 16.06 -15.32
CA VAL A 272 -29.36 15.57 -15.87
C VAL A 272 -29.24 15.94 -17.36
N ALA A 273 -30.17 16.71 -17.94
CA ALA A 273 -30.22 16.95 -19.38
C ALA A 273 -29.01 17.75 -19.94
N ASP A 274 -28.30 18.52 -19.12
CA ASP A 274 -27.07 19.26 -19.50
C ASP A 274 -25.78 18.42 -19.44
N CYS A 275 -25.91 17.10 -19.25
CA CYS A 275 -24.80 16.22 -18.91
C CYS A 275 -23.73 16.05 -19.99
N ARG A 276 -24.04 16.36 -21.24
CA ARG A 276 -23.04 16.32 -22.30
C ARG A 276 -21.95 17.40 -22.14
N ALA A 277 -22.32 18.58 -21.61
CA ALA A 277 -21.34 19.61 -21.25
C ALA A 277 -20.59 19.26 -19.97
N ALA A 278 -21.19 18.40 -19.13
CA ALA A 278 -20.66 17.92 -17.86
C ALA A 278 -19.63 16.77 -17.99
N GLY A 279 -19.38 16.27 -19.20
CA GLY A 279 -18.52 15.09 -19.43
C GLY A 279 -19.20 13.75 -19.10
N LEU A 280 -20.48 13.77 -18.75
CA LEU A 280 -21.31 12.60 -18.52
C LEU A 280 -21.76 12.01 -19.86
N THR A 281 -21.36 10.77 -20.13
CA THR A 281 -21.65 10.02 -21.35
C THR A 281 -22.75 8.98 -21.13
N THR A 282 -22.97 8.58 -19.87
CA THR A 282 -23.91 7.51 -19.51
C THR A 282 -24.74 7.90 -18.29
N LEU A 283 -26.05 7.71 -18.37
CA LEU A 283 -26.98 7.78 -17.23
C LEU A 283 -27.57 6.39 -17.00
N GLN A 284 -27.43 5.87 -15.78
CA GLN A 284 -28.01 4.61 -15.33
C GLN A 284 -29.04 4.89 -14.25
N LEU A 285 -30.25 4.35 -14.43
CA LEU A 285 -31.33 4.45 -13.47
C LEU A 285 -31.72 3.02 -13.10
N ASN A 286 -31.53 2.65 -11.82
CA ASN A 286 -31.75 1.30 -11.31
C ASN A 286 -32.77 1.27 -10.16
#